data_AF-A0A6V8K6G5-F1
#
_entry.id   AF-A0A6V8K6G5-F1
#
_cell.length_a   1.000
_cell.length_b   1.000
_cell.length_c   1.000
_cell.angle_alpha   90.00
_cell.angle_beta   90.00
_cell.angle_gamma   90.00
#
_symmetry.space_group_name_H-M   'P 1'
#
loop_
_entity.id
_entity.type
_entity.pdbx_description
1 polymer ?
#
loop_
_entity_poly.entity_id
_entity_poly.type
_entity_poly.pdbx_seq_one_letter_code
_entity_poly.pdbx_strand_id
1 'polypeptide(L)'
;MRITYPDSTPPHAQSVEDRARALALVERICGPLDVATRRTGAVLQAHGAALAWVRETTGRYPSPRPVADAIQQTAARLRDVADDRDPHQVLLRVAEEALAEHMAARSS
;
A
#
# COMPACT_ATOMS: atom_id res chain seq x y z
N MET A 1 12.44 -24.18 29.34
CA MET A 1 11.13 -24.07 28.65
C MET A 1 11.38 -23.36 27.32
N ARG A 2 11.50 -24.10 26.21
CA ARG A 2 11.71 -23.54 24.87
C ARG A 2 10.32 -23.24 24.29
N ILE A 3 10.03 -21.97 24.05
CA ILE A 3 8.84 -21.57 23.29
C ILE A 3 9.16 -21.82 21.82
N THR A 4 8.71 -22.95 21.29
CA THR A 4 8.63 -23.18 19.84
C THR A 4 7.45 -22.36 19.33
N TYR A 5 7.75 -21.32 18.55
CA TYR A 5 6.74 -20.64 17.75
C TYR A 5 6.29 -21.62 16.66
N PRO A 6 4.98 -21.90 16.52
CA PRO A 6 4.49 -22.64 15.37
C PRO A 6 4.81 -21.85 14.11
N ASP A 7 5.20 -22.62 13.10
CA ASP A 7 5.46 -22.26 11.72
C ASP A 7 4.89 -20.88 11.34
N SER A 8 5.78 -19.89 11.24
CA SER A 8 5.44 -18.54 10.80
C SER A 8 5.19 -18.60 9.31
N THR A 9 4.03 -19.16 8.95
CA THR A 9 3.45 -18.98 7.63
C THR A 9 3.46 -17.47 7.40
N PRO A 10 4.16 -16.95 6.38
CA PRO A 10 4.15 -15.52 6.11
C PRO A 10 2.69 -15.08 6.02
N PRO A 11 2.30 -13.93 6.60
CA PRO A 11 0.91 -13.50 6.57
C PRO A 11 0.47 -13.53 5.11
N HIS A 12 -0.49 -14.40 4.80
CA HIS A 12 -1.03 -14.54 3.46
C HIS A 12 -1.29 -13.13 2.94
N ALA A 13 -0.67 -12.76 1.81
CA ALA A 13 -1.05 -11.55 1.12
C ALA A 13 -2.58 -11.63 0.93
N GLN A 14 -3.32 -10.82 1.68
CA GLN A 14 -4.79 -10.90 1.68
C GLN A 14 -5.25 -10.74 0.25
N SER A 15 -5.95 -11.76 -0.26
CA SER A 15 -6.40 -11.77 -1.65
C SER A 15 -7.38 -10.61 -1.89
N VAL A 16 -7.55 -10.22 -3.16
CA VAL A 16 -8.56 -9.24 -3.56
C VAL A 16 -9.95 -9.66 -3.06
N GLU A 17 -10.22 -10.96 -3.06
CA GLU A 17 -11.46 -11.56 -2.58
C GLU A 17 -11.62 -11.44 -1.06
N ASP A 18 -10.57 -11.69 -0.28
CA ASP A 18 -10.60 -11.53 1.19
C ASP A 18 -10.89 -10.08 1.58
N ARG A 19 -10.36 -9.11 0.83
CA ARG A 19 -10.60 -7.69 1.06
C ARG A 19 -12.02 -7.27 0.68
N ALA A 20 -12.52 -7.75 -0.46
CA ALA A 20 -13.90 -7.50 -0.85
C ALA A 20 -14.87 -8.05 0.22
N ARG A 21 -14.57 -9.24 0.77
CA ARG A 21 -15.34 -9.85 1.85
C ARG A 21 -15.24 -9.05 3.16
N ALA A 22 -14.07 -8.52 3.49
CA ALA A 22 -13.89 -7.65 4.67
C ALA A 22 -14.66 -6.33 4.54
N LEU A 23 -14.63 -5.67 3.37
CA LEU A 23 -15.39 -4.45 3.13
C LEU A 23 -16.91 -4.70 3.20
N ALA A 24 -17.39 -5.79 2.60
CA ALA A 24 -18.79 -6.18 2.68
C ALA A 24 -19.24 -6.45 4.13
N LEU A 25 -18.36 -7.03 4.96
CA LEU A 25 -18.63 -7.22 6.38
C LEU A 25 -18.77 -5.88 7.13
N VAL A 26 -17.88 -4.94 6.86
CA VAL A 26 -17.94 -3.59 7.45
C VAL A 26 -19.24 -2.89 7.04
N GLU A 27 -19.61 -2.94 5.77
CA GLU A 27 -20.86 -2.37 5.27
C GLU A 27 -22.10 -2.99 5.93
N ARG A 28 -22.05 -4.30 6.22
CA ARG A 28 -23.13 -5.00 6.91
C ARG A 28 -23.27 -4.57 8.38
N ILE A 29 -22.19 -4.20 9.05
CA ILE A 29 -22.18 -3.84 10.48
C ILE A 29 -22.45 -2.33 10.66
N CYS A 30 -21.79 -1.50 9.87
CA CYS A 30 -21.78 -0.04 10.03
C CYS A 30 -22.76 0.68 9.09
N GLY A 31 -23.38 -0.03 8.15
CA GLY A 31 -24.17 0.54 7.06
C GLY A 31 -23.32 0.87 5.82
N PRO A 32 -23.95 1.36 4.74
CA PRO A 32 -23.27 1.64 3.48
C PRO A 32 -22.13 2.64 3.67
N LEU A 33 -20.95 2.29 3.16
CA LEU A 33 -19.83 3.22 3.13
C LEU A 33 -20.07 4.31 2.07
N ASP A 34 -19.74 5.54 2.41
CA ASP A 34 -19.75 6.64 1.43
C ASP A 34 -18.58 6.52 0.44
N VAL A 35 -18.63 7.32 -0.63
CA VAL A 35 -17.63 7.30 -1.70
C VAL A 35 -16.24 7.68 -1.18
N ALA A 36 -16.17 8.64 -0.26
CA ALA A 36 -14.90 9.12 0.32
C ALA A 36 -14.19 8.04 1.15
N THR A 37 -14.97 7.26 1.91
CA THR A 37 -14.45 6.16 2.73
C THR A 37 -13.94 5.02 1.86
N ARG A 38 -14.69 4.64 0.82
CA ARG A 38 -14.24 3.62 -0.14
C ARG A 38 -12.97 4.07 -0.86
N ARG A 39 -12.90 5.33 -1.31
CA ARG A 39 -11.71 5.91 -1.95
C ARG A 39 -10.50 5.88 -1.01
N THR A 40 -10.68 6.31 0.23
CA THR A 40 -9.61 6.29 1.24
C THR A 40 -9.09 4.88 1.51
N GLY A 41 -9.99 3.89 1.62
CA GLY A 41 -9.61 2.49 1.77
C GLY A 41 -8.78 1.97 0.59
N ALA A 42 -9.20 2.26 -0.64
CA ALA A 42 -8.47 1.88 -1.84
C ALA A 42 -7.06 2.50 -1.89
N VAL A 43 -6.94 3.79 -1.54
CA VAL A 43 -5.65 4.50 -1.50
C VAL A 43 -4.74 3.92 -0.42
N LEU A 44 -5.26 3.63 0.77
CA LEU A 44 -4.46 3.03 1.86
C LEU A 44 -3.93 1.65 1.47
N GLN A 45 -4.73 0.85 0.77
CA GLN A 45 -4.27 -0.44 0.28
C GLN A 45 -3.20 -0.32 -0.80
N ALA A 46 -3.39 0.58 -1.77
CA ALA A 46 -2.39 0.84 -2.79
C ALA A 46 -1.08 1.39 -2.20
N HIS A 47 -1.17 2.24 -1.17
CA HIS A 47 -0.02 2.75 -0.42
C HIS A 47 0.76 1.62 0.27
N GLY A 48 0.05 0.71 0.97
CA GLY A 48 0.67 -0.47 1.57
C GLY A 48 1.32 -1.39 0.55
N ALA A 49 0.67 -1.61 -0.60
CA ALA A 49 1.21 -2.42 -1.69
C ALA A 49 2.48 -1.81 -2.30
N ALA A 50 2.51 -0.50 -2.53
CA ALA A 50 3.68 0.20 -3.04
C ALA A 50 4.88 0.09 -2.08
N LEU A 51 4.66 0.27 -0.78
CA LEU A 51 5.72 0.11 0.24
C LEU A 51 6.21 -1.35 0.35
N ALA A 52 5.29 -2.33 0.23
CA ALA A 52 5.66 -3.74 0.21
C ALA A 52 6.53 -4.07 -1.02
N TRP A 53 6.15 -3.56 -2.20
CA TRP A 53 6.92 -3.72 -3.42
C TRP A 53 8.33 -3.13 -3.32
N VAL A 54 8.49 -1.93 -2.72
CA VAL A 54 9.82 -1.34 -2.48
C VAL A 54 10.66 -2.22 -1.56
N ARG A 55 10.06 -2.76 -0.49
CA ARG A 55 10.74 -3.69 0.43
C ARG A 55 11.18 -4.96 -0.29
N GLU A 56 10.31 -5.56 -1.10
CA GLU A 56 10.62 -6.78 -1.87
C GLU A 56 11.74 -6.53 -2.89
N THR A 57 11.70 -5.38 -3.56
CA THR A 57 12.68 -5.00 -4.59
C THR A 57 14.05 -4.67 -4.02
N THR A 58 14.10 -4.03 -2.85
CA THR A 58 15.37 -3.54 -2.26
C THR A 58 15.91 -4.43 -1.14
N GLY A 59 15.08 -5.32 -0.59
CA GLY A 59 15.39 -6.09 0.62
C GLY A 59 15.54 -5.24 1.88
N ARG A 60 15.14 -3.96 1.87
CA ARG A 60 15.36 -3.01 2.97
C ARG A 60 14.07 -2.63 3.67
N TYR A 61 14.16 -2.50 5.00
CA TYR A 61 13.12 -1.93 5.85
C TYR A 61 13.77 -1.06 6.95
N PRO A 62 13.28 0.17 7.17
CA PRO A 62 12.23 0.86 6.41
C PRO A 62 12.66 1.21 4.98
N SER A 63 11.68 1.53 4.11
CA SER A 63 11.95 2.06 2.77
C SER A 63 12.78 3.35 2.85
N PRO A 64 13.63 3.67 1.85
CA PRO A 64 14.36 4.93 1.82
C PRO A 64 13.42 6.12 1.97
N ARG A 65 13.77 7.08 2.84
CA ARG A 65 12.90 8.21 3.20
C ARG A 65 12.38 9.00 1.98
N PRO A 66 13.21 9.36 0.98
CA PRO A 66 12.72 10.06 -0.21
C PRO A 66 11.64 9.29 -0.99
N VAL A 67 11.78 7.96 -1.07
CA VAL A 67 10.81 7.07 -1.74
C VAL A 67 9.50 7.02 -0.94
N ALA A 68 9.59 6.82 0.38
CA ALA A 68 8.42 6.78 1.25
C ALA A 68 7.65 8.12 1.25
N ASP A 69 8.37 9.25 1.25
CA ASP A 69 7.78 10.59 1.21
C ASP A 69 7.05 10.83 -0.13
N ALA A 70 7.62 10.42 -1.26
CA ALA A 70 6.97 10.53 -2.57
C ALA A 70 5.67 9.72 -2.66
N ILE A 71 5.68 8.48 -2.17
CA ILE A 71 4.50 7.61 -2.11
C ILE A 71 3.43 8.23 -1.20
N GLN A 72 3.82 8.74 -0.02
CA GLN A 72 2.90 9.36 0.93
C GLN A 72 2.24 10.64 0.38
N GLN A 73 3.02 11.52 -0.25
CA GLN A 73 2.49 12.76 -0.84
C GLN A 73 1.53 12.50 -1.99
N THR A 74 1.79 11.47 -2.79
CA THR A 74 0.90 11.06 -3.88
C THR A 74 -0.37 10.41 -3.32
N ALA A 75 -0.24 9.55 -2.31
CA ALA A 75 -1.39 8.94 -1.66
C ALA A 75 -2.30 10.00 -1.02
N ALA A 76 -1.75 11.05 -0.40
CA ALA A 76 -2.54 12.14 0.15
C ALA A 76 -3.40 12.84 -0.92
N ARG A 77 -2.86 13.04 -2.14
CA ARG A 77 -3.59 13.64 -3.26
C ARG A 77 -4.70 12.72 -3.79
N LEU A 78 -4.40 11.42 -3.95
CA LEU A 78 -5.35 10.44 -4.47
C LEU A 78 -6.58 10.21 -3.56
N ARG A 79 -6.55 10.65 -2.30
CA ARG A 79 -7.72 10.58 -1.41
C ARG A 79 -8.86 11.50 -1.84
N ASP A 80 -8.58 12.51 -2.68
CA ASP A 80 -9.62 13.32 -3.28
C ASP A 80 -10.55 12.42 -4.13
N VAL A 81 -11.86 12.54 -3.89
CA VAL A 81 -12.89 11.79 -4.61
C VAL A 81 -13.09 12.29 -6.05
N ALA A 82 -12.61 13.49 -6.37
CA ALA A 82 -12.59 14.02 -7.73
C ALA A 82 -11.46 13.40 -8.57
N ASP A 83 -10.49 12.73 -7.95
CA ASP A 83 -9.40 12.04 -8.65
C ASP A 83 -9.86 10.65 -9.11
N ASP A 84 -10.03 10.48 -10.42
CA ASP A 84 -10.56 9.27 -11.06
C ASP A 84 -9.48 8.21 -11.33
N ARG A 85 -8.20 8.53 -11.11
CA ARG A 85 -7.08 7.63 -11.40
C ARG A 85 -7.10 6.43 -10.45
N ASP A 86 -6.67 5.27 -10.95
CA ASP A 86 -6.48 4.06 -10.15
C ASP A 86 -5.32 4.25 -9.16
N PRO A 87 -5.57 4.27 -7.84
CA PRO A 87 -4.53 4.48 -6.84
C PRO A 87 -3.43 3.42 -6.91
N HIS A 88 -3.76 2.18 -7.29
CA HIS A 88 -2.78 1.09 -7.34
C HIS A 88 -1.75 1.33 -8.44
N GLN A 89 -2.22 1.66 -9.64
CA GLN A 89 -1.33 1.97 -10.77
C GLN A 89 -0.48 3.21 -10.49
N VAL A 90 -1.10 4.27 -9.98
CA VAL A 90 -0.39 5.53 -9.71
C VAL A 90 0.67 5.35 -8.63
N LEU A 91 0.34 4.71 -7.50
CA LEU A 91 1.30 4.58 -6.40
C LEU A 91 2.42 3.58 -6.70
N LEU A 92 2.15 2.52 -7.46
CA LEU A 92 3.22 1.63 -7.92
C LEU A 92 4.17 2.36 -8.86
N ARG A 93 3.64 3.13 -9.81
CA ARG A 93 4.47 3.91 -10.73
C ARG A 93 5.35 4.94 -10.01
N VAL A 94 4.79 5.66 -9.05
CA VAL A 94 5.56 6.61 -8.22
C VAL A 94 6.63 5.90 -7.41
N ALA A 95 6.35 4.70 -6.89
CA ALA A 95 7.35 3.91 -6.17
C ALA A 95 8.52 3.49 -7.08
N GLU A 96 8.22 3.04 -8.31
CA GLU A 96 9.23 2.70 -9.32
C GLU A 96 10.13 3.89 -9.65
N GLU A 97 9.53 5.04 -9.98
CA GLU A 97 10.24 6.26 -10.38
C GLU A 97 11.11 6.80 -9.24
N ALA A 98 10.54 6.96 -8.05
CA ALA A 98 11.26 7.48 -6.89
C ALA A 98 12.40 6.54 -6.47
N LEU A 99 12.22 5.22 -6.58
CA LEU A 99 13.27 4.25 -6.30
C LEU A 99 14.40 4.33 -7.34
N ALA A 100 14.06 4.43 -8.62
CA ALA A 100 15.06 4.58 -9.69
C ALA A 100 15.90 5.85 -9.50
N GLU A 101 15.26 6.98 -9.20
CA GLU A 101 15.93 8.24 -8.89
C GLU A 101 16.85 8.12 -7.66
N HIS A 102 16.36 7.51 -6.58
CA HIS A 102 17.16 7.28 -5.38
C HIS A 102 18.41 6.43 -5.65
N MET A 103 18.27 5.38 -6.47
CA MET A 103 19.39 4.49 -6.81
C MET A 103 20.40 5.19 -7.71
N ALA A 104 19.95 5.98 -8.69
CA ALA A 104 20.81 6.78 -9.55
C ALA A 104 21.64 7.79 -8.74
N ALA A 105 21.01 8.50 -7.81
CA ALA A 105 21.67 9.47 -6.92
C ALA A 105 22.67 8.84 -5.94
N ARG A 106 22.60 7.52 -5.69
CA ARG A 106 23.57 6.79 -4.87
C ARG A 106 24.79 6.28 -5.66
N SER A 107 24.67 6.19 -6.98
CA SER A 107 25.73 5.72 -7.87
C SER A 107 26.62 6.84 -8.42
N SER A 108 26.20 8.10 -8.24
CA SER A 108 26.99 9.32 -8.51
C SER A 108 27.84 9.72 -7.32
#